data_AF-A0A959T1V9-F1
#
_entry.id   AF-A0A959T1V9-F1
#
_cell.length_a   1.000
_cell.length_b   1.000
_cell.length_c   1.000
_cell.angle_alpha   90.00
_cell.angle_beta   90.00
_cell.angle_gamma   90.00
#
_symmetry.space_group_name_H-M   'P 1'
#
loop_
_entity.id
_entity.type
_entity.pdbx_description
1 polymer ?
#
loop_
_entity_poly.entity_id
_entity_poly.type
_entity_poly.pdbx_seq_one_letter_code
_entity_poly.pdbx_strand_id
1 'polypeptide(L)' 'MCGIAGIHHTQAIAGRHDVVLVHSALDRLAHRGPDDDGSYQSGGTVLGHRRLSIIDTSDAGHQPFTDENGRHTI' A
#
# COMPACT_ATOMS: atom_id res chain seq x y z
N MET A 1 12.41 2.37 8.77
CA MET A 1 12.50 1.90 7.37
C MET A 1 11.12 1.40 6.99
N CYS A 2 10.48 1.92 5.95
CA CYS A 2 9.07 1.65 5.61
C CYS A 2 8.67 0.16 5.54
N GLY A 3 7.38 -0.13 5.73
CA GLY A 3 6.77 -1.45 5.53
C GLY A 3 5.97 -1.51 4.23
N ILE A 4 5.96 -2.65 3.55
CA ILE A 4 5.20 -2.87 2.30
C ILE A 4 4.51 -4.23 2.41
N ALA A 5 3.26 -4.30 1.98
CA ALA A 5 2.50 -5.55 1.87
C ALA A 5 1.61 -5.49 0.62
N GLY A 6 1.32 -6.64 0.01
CA GLY A 6 0.43 -6.70 -1.13
C GLY A 6 -0.02 -8.11 -1.49
N ILE A 7 -1.13 -8.18 -2.20
CA ILE A 7 -1.73 -9.42 -2.73
C ILE A 7 -1.99 -9.19 -4.22
N HIS A 8 -1.62 -10.15 -5.06
CA HIS A 8 -1.92 -10.15 -6.48
C HIS A 8 -2.40 -11.52 -6.93
N HIS A 9 -3.57 -11.56 -7.57
CA HIS A 9 -4.11 -12.77 -8.16
C HIS A 9 -3.72 -12.87 -9.63
N THR A 10 -3.10 -13.99 -10.02
CA THR A 10 -2.76 -14.30 -11.42
C THR A 10 -3.95 -14.86 -12.22
N GLN A 11 -5.04 -15.19 -11.53
CA GLN A 11 -6.32 -15.61 -12.11
C GLN A 11 -7.41 -14.64 -11.67
N ALA A 12 -8.54 -14.60 -12.40
CA ALA A 12 -9.66 -13.70 -12.14
C ALA A 12 -10.45 -14.12 -10.87
N ILE A 13 -9.80 -14.05 -9.71
CA ILE A 13 -10.41 -14.19 -8.40
C ILE A 13 -10.14 -12.88 -7.69
N ALA A 14 -11.12 -12.00 -7.64
CA ALA A 14 -11.05 -10.86 -6.71
C ALA A 14 -11.26 -11.42 -5.31
N GLY A 15 -10.21 -11.45 -4.49
CA GLY A 15 -10.32 -11.86 -3.10
C GLY A 15 -11.11 -10.79 -2.34
N ARG A 16 -12.36 -11.12 -2.01
CA ARG A 16 -13.32 -10.21 -1.33
C ARG A 16 -12.79 -9.66 0.02
N HIS A 17 -11.70 -10.22 0.54
CA HIS A 17 -11.08 -9.87 1.82
C HIS A 17 -9.62 -9.40 1.70
N ASP A 18 -9.08 -9.21 0.50
CA ASP A 18 -7.65 -8.92 0.32
C ASP A 18 -7.23 -7.59 0.96
N VAL A 19 -8.08 -6.57 0.87
CA VAL A 19 -7.82 -5.26 1.50
C VAL A 19 -7.69 -5.42 3.02
N VAL A 20 -8.58 -6.17 3.65
CA VAL A 20 -8.56 -6.43 5.10
C VAL A 20 -7.29 -7.18 5.50
N LEU A 21 -6.86 -8.16 4.69
CA LEU A 21 -5.63 -8.92 4.93
C LEU A 21 -4.38 -8.04 4.77
N VAL A 22 -4.35 -7.18 3.75
CA VAL A 22 -3.25 -6.23 3.55
C VAL A 22 -3.19 -5.23 4.70
N HIS A 23 -4.30 -4.63 5.12
CA HIS A 23 -4.33 -3.74 6.29
C HIS A 23 -3.85 -4.44 7.56
N SER A 24 -4.29 -5.67 7.81
CA SER A 24 -3.84 -6.48 8.96
C SER A 24 -2.33 -6.80 8.92
N ALA A 25 -1.74 -6.89 7.72
CA ALA A 25 -0.30 -7.03 7.54
C ALA A 25 0.42 -5.69 7.77
N LEU A 26 -0.13 -4.58 7.29
CA LEU A 26 0.41 -3.24 7.52
C LEU A 26 0.42 -2.87 9.00
N ASP A 27 -0.57 -3.28 9.79
CA ASP A 27 -0.59 -3.03 11.23
C ASP A 27 0.59 -3.70 11.94
N ARG A 28 0.95 -4.92 11.52
CA ARG A 28 2.15 -5.61 12.04
C ARG A 28 3.45 -4.91 11.62
N LEU A 29 3.42 -4.16 10.52
CA LEU A 29 4.54 -3.37 10.00
C LEU A 29 4.55 -1.93 10.52
N ALA A 30 3.64 -1.52 11.42
CA ALA A 30 3.56 -0.13 11.89
C ALA A 30 4.88 0.39 12.49
N HIS A 31 5.62 -0.46 13.21
CA HIS A 31 6.93 -0.12 13.78
C HIS A 31 8.00 0.26 12.74
N ARG A 32 7.81 -0.13 11.47
CA ARG A 32 8.73 0.18 10.36
C ARG A 32 8.45 1.55 9.75
N GLY A 33 7.19 1.96 9.72
CA GLY A 33 6.71 3.23 9.22
C GLY A 33 5.54 3.75 10.05
N PRO A 34 5.81 4.45 11.16
CA PRO A 34 4.79 4.90 12.10
C PRO A 34 4.12 6.22 11.71
N ASP A 35 4.61 6.89 10.67
CA ASP A 35 4.21 8.27 10.38
C ASP A 35 2.96 8.35 9.51
N ASP A 36 2.76 7.38 8.61
CA ASP A 36 1.64 7.37 7.67
C ASP A 36 1.39 5.94 7.12
N ASP A 37 0.20 5.70 6.60
CA ASP A 37 -0.18 4.45 5.94
C ASP A 37 -1.17 4.63 4.83
N GLY A 38 -1.10 3.75 3.83
CA GLY A 38 -1.98 3.80 2.68
C GLY A 38 -2.09 2.45 1.98
N SER A 39 -3.13 2.34 1.15
CA SER A 39 -3.35 1.17 0.31
C SER A 39 -3.99 1.54 -1.01
N TYR A 40 -3.67 0.79 -2.05
CA TYR A 40 -4.23 0.90 -3.38
C TYR A 40 -4.83 -0.43 -3.81
N GLN A 41 -6.00 -0.40 -4.44
CA GLN A 41 -6.66 -1.60 -4.97
C GLN A 41 -7.03 -1.41 -6.43
N SER A 42 -6.68 -2.39 -7.26
CA SER A 42 -7.08 -2.44 -8.66
C SER A 42 -7.20 -3.89 -9.15
N GLY A 43 -8.40 -4.26 -9.58
CA GLY A 43 -8.72 -5.63 -10.00
C GLY A 43 -8.40 -6.65 -8.89
N GLY A 44 -7.62 -7.67 -9.24
CA GLY A 44 -7.11 -8.69 -8.30
C GLY A 44 -5.83 -8.30 -7.56
N THR A 45 -5.51 -7.00 -7.46
CA THR A 45 -4.29 -6.51 -6.81
C THR A 45 -4.64 -5.55 -5.69
N VAL A 46 -3.98 -5.73 -4.54
CA VAL A 46 -3.94 -4.77 -3.44
C VAL A 46 -2.47 -4.50 -3.09
N LEU A 47 -2.10 -3.22 -3.03
CA LEU A 47 -0.81 -2.74 -2.54
C LEU A 47 -1.03 -1.98 -1.23
N GLY A 48 -0.08 -2.03 -0.32
CA GLY A 48 -0.13 -1.38 0.97
C GLY A 48 1.24 -0.91 1.42
N HIS A 49 1.28 0.23 2.11
CA HIS A 49 2.50 0.87 2.55
C HIS A 49 2.37 1.41 3.99
N ARG A 50 3.43 1.25 4.80
CA ARG A 50 3.65 1.90 6.09
C ARG A 50 4.86 2.81 5.96
N ARG A 51 4.69 4.10 6.14
CA ARG A 51 5.70 5.10 5.81
C ARG A 51 6.47 5.58 7.03
N LEU A 52 7.79 5.59 6.90
CA LEU A 52 8.67 6.41 7.73
C LEU A 52 9.08 7.63 6.88
N SER A 53 8.62 8.80 7.27
CA SER A 53 8.75 10.06 6.56
C SER A 53 10.15 10.64 6.80
N ILE A 54 11.04 10.50 5.81
CA ILE A 54 12.44 11.00 5.88
C ILE A 54 12.70 12.08 4.83
N ILE A 55 12.28 11.84 3.59
CA ILE A 55 12.40 12.77 2.46
C ILE A 55 10.99 13.13 2.02
N ASP A 56 10.76 14.42 1.81
CA ASP A 56 9.43 15.00 1.55
C ASP A 56 8.43 14.59 2.63
N THR A 57 8.58 15.18 3.83
CA THR A 57 7.74 14.86 4.99
C THR A 57 6.37 15.51 4.94
N SER A 58 5.99 16.09 3.80
CA SER A 58 4.66 16.61 3.57
C SER A 58 3.67 15.50 3.20
N ASP A 59 2.38 15.83 3.17
CA ASP A 59 1.32 14.92 2.73
C ASP A 59 1.46 14.52 1.26
N ALA A 60 2.22 15.27 0.46
CA ALA A 60 2.52 14.91 -0.93
C ALA A 60 3.36 13.62 -1.03
N GLY A 61 4.06 13.23 0.04
CA GLY A 61 4.83 12.00 0.12
C GLY A 61 4.03 10.74 0.47
N HIS A 62 2.70 10.83 0.59
CA HIS A 62 1.80 9.72 0.90
C HIS A 62 1.88 8.62 -0.18
N GLN A 63 1.92 7.36 0.25
CA GLN A 63 2.08 6.19 -0.63
C GLN A 63 0.99 5.15 -0.37
N PRO A 64 0.56 4.37 -1.38
CA PRO A 64 1.18 4.17 -2.71
C PRO A 64 1.11 5.37 -3.68
N PHE A 65 2.13 5.54 -4.53
CA PHE A 65 2.15 6.58 -5.55
C PHE A 65 1.56 6.08 -6.86
N THR A 66 0.63 6.85 -7.43
CA THR A 66 0.09 6.59 -8.76
C THR A 66 0.62 7.63 -9.75
N ASP A 67 1.01 7.20 -10.95
CA ASP A 67 1.44 8.12 -12.00
C ASP A 67 0.29 9.00 -12.51
N GLU A 68 0.62 10.08 -13.21
CA GLU A 68 -0.36 11.06 -13.71
C GLU A 68 -1.45 10.48 -14.62
N ASN A 69 -1.15 9.37 -15.28
CA ASN A 69 -2.06 8.69 -16.21
C ASN A 69 -2.82 7.53 -15.56
N GLY A 70 -2.59 7.24 -14.28
CA GLY A 70 -3.20 6.12 -13.56
C GLY A 70 -2.77 4.74 -14.06
N ARG A 71 -1.71 4.66 -14.87
CA ARG A 71 -1.23 3.41 -15.49
C ARG A 71 -0.35 2.61 -14.54
N HIS A 72 0.45 3.28 -13.71
CA HIS A 72 1.33 2.63 -12.75
C HIS A 72 1.04 3.09 -11.34
N THR A 73 1.13 2.16 -10.40
CA THR A 73 1.09 2.46 -8.98
C THR A 73 2.17 1.66 -8.26
N ILE A 74 2.94 2.32 -7.41
CA ILE A 74 4.04 1.75 -6.61
C ILE A 74 3.80 1.95 -5.12
#